data_AF-A0A518FYI7-F1
#
_entry.id   AF-A0A518FYI7-F1
#
_cell.length_a   1.000
_cell.length_b   1.000
_cell.length_c   1.000
_cell.angle_alpha   90.00
_cell.angle_beta   90.00
_cell.angle_gamma   90.00
#
_symmetry.space_group_name_H-M   'P 1'
#
loop_
_entity.id
_entity.type
_entity.pdbx_description
1 polymer ?
#
loop_
_entity_poly.entity_id
_entity_poly.type
_entity_poly.pdbx_seq_one_letter_code
_entity_poly.pdbx_strand_id
1 'polypeptide(L)'
;MGICDSCHSGCCRSFAVPISGADIHQFTHQQNLNFWDFACRWEDAEGLISRNLAPHFFFADDPETPFVICLKHIPSASFPGTTKCRFLMECLPDEEYPKGLGRCGIYQERPQTCRCFPAKLNDSNELAILYDIPSNGRDGEPAYDLCSRQWTASDLNPNETIQSLIIARYEMTFFSKIAMIWNQTPGEWNHFPEFIDRIYSNRIISEPRQNTPSQSTTVAENAEPFNKAA
;
A
#
# COMPACT_ATOMS: atom_id res chain seq x y z
N MET A 1 -1.04 23.94 14.96
CA MET A 1 -1.77 22.66 14.84
C MET A 1 -1.11 21.69 15.80
N GLY A 2 -1.87 21.12 16.71
CA GLY A 2 -1.38 20.18 17.71
C GLY A 2 -1.62 18.73 17.32
N ILE A 3 -1.23 17.84 18.24
CA ILE A 3 -1.69 16.45 18.25
C ILE A 3 -3.23 16.43 18.18
N CYS A 4 -3.81 15.49 17.44
CA CYS A 4 -5.26 15.26 17.31
C CYS A 4 -6.02 16.19 16.32
N ASP A 5 -5.40 17.26 15.80
CA ASP A 5 -6.08 18.19 14.88
C ASP A 5 -6.30 17.60 13.47
N SER A 6 -5.37 16.77 12.98
CA SER A 6 -5.44 16.17 11.64
C SER A 6 -5.06 14.68 11.61
N CYS A 7 -4.53 14.15 12.71
CA CYS A 7 -4.08 12.78 12.81
C CYS A 7 -4.04 12.36 14.29
N HIS A 8 -4.47 11.13 14.59
CA HIS A 8 -4.35 10.57 15.94
C HIS A 8 -2.93 10.12 16.28
N SER A 9 -2.07 9.91 15.27
CA SER A 9 -0.71 9.35 15.40
C SER A 9 -0.59 7.94 15.99
N GLY A 10 -1.61 7.45 16.70
CA GLY A 10 -1.60 6.15 17.36
C GLY A 10 -1.32 4.99 16.40
N CYS A 11 -1.90 4.98 15.20
CA CYS A 11 -1.64 3.92 14.22
C CYS A 11 -0.16 3.80 13.82
N CYS A 12 0.55 4.94 13.76
CA CYS A 12 1.97 4.98 13.43
C CYS A 12 2.86 4.47 14.57
N ARG A 13 2.33 4.32 15.79
CA ARG A 13 3.06 3.76 16.94
C ARG A 13 2.65 2.31 17.18
N SER A 14 1.36 2.04 17.08
CA SER A 14 0.75 0.78 17.48
C SER A 14 1.00 -0.36 16.50
N PHE A 15 0.95 -0.09 15.19
CA PHE A 15 0.89 -1.17 14.21
C PHE A 15 2.13 -1.26 13.34
N ALA A 16 2.58 -2.48 13.07
CA ALA A 16 3.43 -2.75 11.92
C ALA A 16 2.49 -2.63 10.73
N VAL A 17 2.71 -1.65 9.84
CA VAL A 17 1.81 -1.40 8.71
C VAL A 17 2.28 -2.23 7.52
N PRO A 18 1.57 -3.30 7.11
CA PRO A 18 1.90 -4.01 5.89
C PRO A 18 1.79 -3.09 4.68
N ILE A 19 2.75 -3.22 3.78
CA ILE A 19 2.77 -2.52 2.49
C ILE A 19 2.70 -3.53 1.36
N SER A 20 2.01 -3.16 0.31
CA SER A 20 1.94 -3.94 -0.92
C SER A 20 3.12 -3.63 -1.85
N GLY A 21 3.28 -4.44 -2.90
CA GLY A 21 4.23 -4.13 -3.96
C GLY A 21 3.89 -2.83 -4.71
N ALA A 22 2.61 -2.43 -4.79
CA ALA A 22 2.24 -1.14 -5.36
C ALA A 22 2.75 0.02 -4.51
N ASP A 23 2.61 -0.08 -3.18
CA ASP A 23 3.13 0.93 -2.24
C ASP A 23 4.67 1.02 -2.35
N ILE A 24 5.34 -0.14 -2.41
CA ILE A 24 6.80 -0.22 -2.60
C ILE A 24 7.21 0.50 -3.89
N HIS A 25 6.59 0.14 -5.01
CA HIS A 25 6.89 0.73 -6.32
C HIS A 25 6.59 2.24 -6.37
N GLN A 26 5.49 2.68 -5.74
CA GLN A 26 5.16 4.10 -5.63
C GLN A 26 6.23 4.87 -4.87
N PHE A 27 6.67 4.38 -3.71
CA PHE A 27 7.71 5.04 -2.92
C PHE A 27 9.06 5.07 -3.62
N THR A 28 9.46 3.98 -4.28
CA THR A 28 10.76 3.94 -4.96
C THR A 28 10.79 4.81 -6.21
N HIS A 29 9.75 4.79 -7.05
CA HIS A 29 9.80 5.45 -8.36
C HIS A 29 9.16 6.83 -8.40
N GLN A 30 8.07 7.05 -7.66
CA GLN A 30 7.36 8.33 -7.71
C GLN A 30 7.90 9.31 -6.68
N GLN A 31 8.39 8.80 -5.54
CA GLN A 31 8.92 9.62 -4.45
C GLN A 31 10.44 9.53 -4.32
N ASN A 32 11.09 8.73 -5.16
CA ASN A 32 12.54 8.55 -5.20
C ASN A 32 13.13 8.19 -3.81
N LEU A 33 12.41 7.38 -3.04
CA LEU A 33 12.85 6.89 -1.75
C LEU A 33 13.62 5.59 -1.91
N ASN A 34 14.71 5.43 -1.16
CA ASN A 34 15.40 4.15 -1.09
C ASN A 34 14.53 3.15 -0.30
N PHE A 35 14.34 1.94 -0.84
CA PHE A 35 13.58 0.87 -0.20
C PHE A 35 13.97 0.65 1.26
N TRP A 36 15.27 0.64 1.56
CA TRP A 36 15.81 0.36 2.89
C TRP A 36 15.51 1.47 3.93
N ASP A 37 15.12 2.65 3.46
CA ASP A 37 14.77 3.78 4.31
C ASP A 37 13.34 3.66 4.86
N PHE A 38 12.43 3.02 4.12
CA PHE A 38 11.01 3.01 4.47
C PHE A 38 10.42 1.62 4.71
N ALA A 39 11.03 0.53 4.23
CA ALA A 39 10.50 -0.82 4.37
C ALA A 39 11.42 -1.71 5.20
N CYS A 40 10.82 -2.68 5.88
CA CYS A 40 11.51 -3.81 6.48
C CYS A 40 10.60 -5.04 6.50
N ARG A 41 11.19 -6.22 6.72
CA ARG A 41 10.43 -7.45 6.97
C ARG A 41 10.20 -7.62 8.48
N TRP A 42 8.97 -7.94 8.87
CA TRP A 42 8.58 -8.25 10.24
C TRP A 42 8.23 -9.73 10.34
N GLU A 43 8.79 -10.41 11.33
CA GLU A 43 8.39 -11.78 11.67
C GLU A 43 6.91 -11.79 12.06
N ASP A 44 6.16 -12.76 11.53
CA ASP A 44 4.73 -12.88 11.76
C ASP A 44 4.30 -14.34 11.93
N ALA A 45 5.02 -15.07 12.77
CA ALA A 45 4.77 -16.49 13.06
C ALA A 45 3.33 -16.75 13.55
N GLU A 46 2.75 -15.80 14.29
CA GLU A 46 1.40 -15.90 14.85
C GLU A 46 0.31 -15.30 13.93
N GLY A 47 0.66 -14.72 12.79
CA GLY A 47 -0.30 -14.09 11.88
C GLY A 47 -0.98 -12.81 12.42
N LEU A 48 -0.39 -12.17 13.43
CA LEU A 48 -0.94 -10.99 14.09
C LEU A 48 -0.80 -9.71 13.26
N ILE A 49 0.23 -9.65 12.40
CA ILE A 49 0.49 -8.55 11.47
C ILE A 49 -0.28 -8.77 10.17
N SER A 50 -0.16 -9.96 9.57
CA SER A 50 -0.83 -10.30 8.31
C SER A 50 -2.35 -10.29 8.43
N ARG A 51 -2.90 -10.82 9.54
CA ARG A 51 -4.34 -11.01 9.78
C ARG A 51 -5.06 -11.70 8.62
N ASN A 52 -4.38 -12.62 7.92
CA ASN A 52 -4.85 -13.26 6.68
C ASN A 52 -5.16 -12.28 5.52
N LEU A 53 -4.67 -11.05 5.59
CA LEU A 53 -4.85 -10.02 4.57
C LEU A 53 -3.55 -9.74 3.81
N ALA A 54 -2.45 -9.49 4.53
CA ALA A 54 -1.15 -9.33 3.91
C ALA A 54 -0.46 -10.70 3.75
N PRO A 55 0.26 -10.94 2.65
CA PRO A 55 0.92 -12.23 2.44
C PRO A 55 2.18 -12.39 3.27
N HIS A 56 2.51 -13.66 3.55
CA HIS A 56 3.80 -14.06 4.08
C HIS A 56 4.81 -14.32 2.97
N PHE A 57 6.02 -13.79 3.17
CA PHE A 57 7.21 -14.07 2.38
C PHE A 57 8.20 -14.86 3.23
N PHE A 58 8.86 -15.83 2.60
CA PHE A 58 10.01 -16.54 3.17
C PHE A 58 11.27 -16.06 2.47
N PHE A 59 12.44 -16.16 3.13
CA PHE A 59 13.70 -15.69 2.57
C PHE A 59 14.79 -16.75 2.70
N ALA A 60 15.81 -16.72 1.84
CA ALA A 60 16.86 -17.72 1.82
C ALA A 60 17.65 -17.82 3.14
N ASP A 61 17.77 -16.69 3.85
CA ASP A 61 18.48 -16.60 5.11
C ASP A 61 17.65 -17.05 6.32
N ASP A 62 16.33 -17.09 6.19
CA ASP A 62 15.42 -17.70 7.16
C ASP A 62 14.16 -18.26 6.46
N PRO A 63 14.22 -19.52 5.96
CA PRO A 63 13.21 -20.08 5.09
C PRO A 63 11.95 -20.57 5.82
N GLU A 64 12.00 -20.76 7.14
CA GLU A 64 10.89 -21.28 7.94
C GLU A 64 10.09 -20.16 8.61
N THR A 65 10.69 -18.98 8.80
CA THR A 65 10.02 -17.85 9.43
C THR A 65 9.17 -17.10 8.41
N PRO A 66 7.85 -16.96 8.65
CA PRO A 66 7.00 -16.14 7.80
C PRO A 66 7.24 -14.66 8.11
N PHE A 67 7.48 -13.88 7.06
CA PHE A 67 7.64 -12.43 7.18
C PHE A 67 6.53 -11.67 6.44
N VAL A 68 6.11 -10.54 7.02
CA VAL A 68 5.30 -9.54 6.33
C VAL A 68 6.17 -8.32 6.02
N ILE A 69 6.05 -7.76 4.82
CA ILE A 69 6.74 -6.53 4.46
C ILE A 69 5.94 -5.34 5.00
N CYS A 70 6.57 -4.54 5.86
CA CYS A 70 5.91 -3.42 6.50
C CYS A 70 6.72 -2.13 6.39
N LEU A 71 6.07 -1.02 6.70
CA LEU A 71 6.75 0.24 6.98
C LEU A 71 7.73 0.08 8.15
N LYS A 72 8.91 0.67 7.96
CA LYS A 72 10.00 0.67 8.93
C LYS A 72 9.64 1.51 10.15
N HIS A 73 9.99 0.99 11.32
CA HIS A 73 9.94 1.73 12.56
C HIS A 73 11.32 2.31 12.90
N ILE A 74 11.33 3.49 13.51
CA ILE A 74 12.50 4.17 14.06
C ILE A 74 12.25 4.55 15.52
N PRO A 75 13.30 4.78 16.33
CA PRO A 75 13.13 5.32 17.68
C PRO A 75 12.30 6.60 17.69
N SER A 76 11.41 6.72 18.67
CA SER A 76 10.65 7.94 18.90
C SER A 76 11.50 8.96 19.66
N ALA A 77 11.54 10.19 19.17
CA ALA A 77 12.17 11.31 19.87
C ALA A 77 11.25 11.87 20.95
N SER A 78 9.93 11.86 20.70
CA SER A 78 8.92 12.34 21.66
C SER A 78 8.64 11.36 22.79
N PHE A 79 8.86 10.06 22.58
CA PHE A 79 8.63 9.00 23.57
C PHE A 79 9.89 8.12 23.66
N PRO A 80 10.84 8.46 24.55
CA PRO A 80 12.07 7.68 24.71
C PRO A 80 11.80 6.23 25.09
N GLY A 81 12.54 5.30 24.48
CA GLY A 81 12.37 3.86 24.71
C GLY A 81 11.36 3.19 23.78
N THR A 82 10.64 3.96 22.96
CA THR A 82 9.57 3.46 22.10
C THR A 82 9.92 3.64 20.62
N THR A 83 9.13 3.04 19.73
CA THR A 83 9.32 3.19 18.28
C THR A 83 8.08 3.77 17.60
N LYS A 84 8.29 4.31 16.40
CA LYS A 84 7.25 4.85 15.53
C LYS A 84 7.55 4.54 14.08
N CYS A 85 6.52 4.50 13.24
CA CYS A 85 6.66 4.51 11.80
C CYS A 85 7.58 5.66 11.36
N ARG A 86 8.50 5.37 10.44
CA ARG A 86 9.48 6.31 9.88
C ARG A 86 8.85 7.61 9.41
N PHE A 87 7.64 7.53 8.88
CA PHE A 87 6.89 8.66 8.34
C PHE A 87 6.08 9.45 9.38
N LEU A 88 6.05 9.05 10.65
CA LEU A 88 5.44 9.86 11.70
C LEU A 88 6.32 11.08 11.97
N MET A 89 5.83 12.27 11.61
CA MET A 89 6.40 13.52 12.08
C MET A 89 5.89 13.78 13.49
N GLU A 90 6.82 13.92 14.41
CA GLU A 90 6.54 14.24 15.81
C GLU A 90 7.53 15.28 16.33
N CYS A 91 7.05 16.11 17.24
CA CYS A 91 7.89 16.95 18.09
C CYS A 91 7.25 17.10 19.46
N LEU A 92 8.07 17.34 20.47
CA LEU A 92 7.60 17.81 21.77
C LEU A 92 7.07 19.25 21.63
N PRO A 93 6.25 19.73 22.57
CA PRO A 93 5.81 21.12 22.57
C PRO A 93 6.98 22.12 22.50
N ASP A 94 6.90 23.06 21.55
CA ASP A 94 7.87 24.13 21.35
C ASP A 94 7.18 25.45 20.92
N GLU A 95 7.94 26.48 20.54
CA GLU A 95 7.39 27.78 20.12
C GLU A 95 6.56 27.69 18.83
N GLU A 96 6.93 26.81 17.90
CA GLU A 96 6.24 26.62 16.62
C GLU A 96 5.00 25.71 16.78
N TYR A 97 5.10 24.72 17.65
CA TYR A 97 4.08 23.73 18.00
C TYR A 97 3.84 23.73 19.52
N PRO A 98 3.07 24.68 20.07
CA PRO A 98 2.84 24.79 21.52
C PRO A 98 2.16 23.58 22.18
N LYS A 99 1.62 22.65 21.37
CA LYS A 99 0.98 21.40 21.79
C LYS A 99 1.74 20.15 21.32
N GLY A 100 2.94 20.33 20.79
CA GLY A 100 3.69 19.31 20.06
C GLY A 100 3.03 18.97 18.72
N LEU A 101 3.67 18.06 17.99
CA LEU A 101 3.21 17.58 16.69
C LEU A 101 3.10 16.06 16.71
N GLY A 102 2.08 15.55 16.04
CA GLY A 102 1.95 14.16 15.69
C GLY A 102 1.11 14.04 14.43
N ARG A 103 1.76 13.85 13.27
CA ARG A 103 1.06 13.64 11.99
C ARG A 103 1.87 12.77 11.03
N CYS A 104 1.16 12.04 10.18
CA CYS A 104 1.80 11.31 9.08
C CYS A 104 2.37 12.30 8.06
N GLY A 105 3.67 12.19 7.77
CA GLY A 105 4.36 13.06 6.81
C GLY A 105 4.07 12.76 5.35
N ILE A 106 3.46 11.62 5.05
CA ILE A 106 3.09 11.19 3.70
C ILE A 106 1.57 11.09 3.53
N TYR A 107 0.79 11.97 4.16
CA TYR A 107 -0.67 11.78 4.30
C TYR A 107 -1.42 11.53 2.99
N GLN A 108 -1.07 12.25 1.91
CA GLN A 108 -1.68 12.07 0.58
C GLN A 108 -1.17 10.84 -0.17
N GLU A 109 -0.01 10.36 0.25
CA GLU A 109 0.77 9.29 -0.36
C GLU A 109 0.82 8.04 0.53
N ARG A 110 -0.07 7.96 1.53
CA ARG A 110 -0.11 6.86 2.50
C ARG A 110 -0.26 5.53 1.77
N PRO A 111 0.36 4.44 2.28
CA PRO A 111 0.07 3.10 1.78
C PRO A 111 -1.42 2.80 1.88
N GLN A 112 -1.91 1.93 1.01
CA GLN A 112 -3.34 1.57 0.99
C GLN A 112 -3.84 1.09 2.36
N THR A 113 -3.02 0.32 3.08
CA THR A 113 -3.34 -0.11 4.46
C THR A 113 -3.57 1.07 5.41
N CYS A 114 -2.75 2.12 5.33
CA CYS A 114 -2.92 3.34 6.13
C CYS A 114 -4.14 4.18 5.71
N ARG A 115 -4.55 4.13 4.43
CA ARG A 115 -5.74 4.83 3.94
C ARG A 115 -7.02 4.15 4.38
N CYS A 116 -7.00 2.82 4.52
CA CYS A 116 -8.14 2.05 4.99
C CYS A 116 -8.41 2.28 6.48
N PHE A 117 -7.39 2.52 7.29
CA PHE A 117 -7.55 2.72 8.72
C PHE A 117 -8.41 3.96 9.04
N PRO A 118 -9.38 3.88 9.98
CA PRO A 118 -9.73 2.76 10.86
C PRO A 118 -10.89 1.89 10.35
N ALA A 119 -11.17 1.87 9.05
CA ALA A 119 -12.25 1.08 8.47
C ALA A 119 -11.77 -0.29 7.95
N LYS A 120 -12.73 -1.22 7.85
CA LYS A 120 -12.61 -2.48 7.12
C LYS A 120 -13.89 -2.74 6.34
N LEU A 121 -13.84 -3.68 5.40
CA LEU A 121 -15.05 -4.21 4.79
C LEU A 121 -15.77 -5.13 5.78
N ASN A 122 -17.11 -5.13 5.75
CA ASN A 122 -17.92 -6.13 6.43
C ASN A 122 -17.77 -7.51 5.77
N ASP A 123 -18.38 -8.54 6.36
CA ASP A 123 -18.24 -9.92 5.89
C ASP A 123 -18.78 -10.14 4.45
N SER A 124 -19.81 -9.38 4.04
CA SER A 124 -20.32 -9.41 2.66
C SER A 124 -19.44 -8.64 1.66
N ASN A 125 -18.49 -7.85 2.15
CA ASN A 125 -17.62 -6.95 1.39
C ASN A 125 -18.33 -5.81 0.65
N GLU A 126 -19.49 -5.40 1.14
CA GLU A 126 -20.33 -4.36 0.51
C GLU A 126 -20.30 -3.04 1.28
N LEU A 127 -19.99 -3.09 2.58
CA LEU A 127 -20.03 -1.92 3.47
C LEU A 127 -18.69 -1.71 4.15
N ALA A 128 -18.31 -0.43 4.29
CA ALA A 128 -17.24 -0.01 5.18
C ALA A 128 -17.78 0.07 6.61
N ILE A 129 -17.08 -0.57 7.54
CA ILE A 129 -17.37 -0.51 8.97
C ILE A 129 -16.12 -0.07 9.72
N LEU A 130 -16.30 0.71 10.79
CA LEU A 130 -15.20 1.06 11.68
C LEU A 130 -14.73 -0.20 12.43
N TYR A 131 -13.42 -0.39 12.48
CA TYR A 131 -12.81 -1.39 13.32
C TYR A 131 -12.79 -0.91 14.78
N ASP A 132 -12.88 -1.86 15.71
CA ASP A 132 -12.67 -1.58 17.12
C ASP A 132 -11.17 -1.43 17.37
N ILE A 133 -10.70 -0.19 17.54
CA ILE A 133 -9.28 0.10 17.65
C ILE A 133 -8.83 -0.23 19.07
N PRO A 134 -7.82 -1.10 19.26
CA PRO A 134 -7.26 -1.37 20.57
C PRO A 134 -6.82 -0.07 21.26
N SER A 135 -7.06 0.04 22.56
CA SER A 135 -6.66 1.20 23.35
C SER A 135 -5.13 1.29 23.52
N ASN A 136 -4.41 0.17 23.35
CA ASN A 136 -2.97 0.07 23.51
C ASN A 136 -2.25 -0.28 22.19
N GLY A 137 -0.99 0.15 22.11
CA GLY A 137 -0.05 -0.19 21.06
C GLY A 137 0.66 -1.52 21.30
N ARG A 138 1.64 -1.82 20.45
CA ARG A 138 2.36 -3.10 20.37
C ARG A 138 3.00 -3.54 21.69
N ASP A 139 3.55 -2.60 22.44
CA ASP A 139 4.27 -2.85 23.68
C ASP A 139 3.41 -2.53 24.92
N GLY A 140 2.08 -2.52 24.76
CA GLY A 140 1.15 -2.16 25.82
C GLY A 140 1.07 -0.65 26.09
N GLU A 141 1.78 0.17 25.32
CA GLU A 141 1.78 1.63 25.48
C GLU A 141 0.43 2.27 25.11
N PRO A 142 -0.01 3.32 25.81
CA PRO A 142 -1.25 4.03 25.53
C PRO A 142 -1.15 4.95 24.29
N ALA A 143 -0.69 4.41 23.16
CA ALA A 143 -0.40 5.17 21.94
C ALA A 143 -1.63 5.91 21.38
N TYR A 144 -2.84 5.43 21.69
CA TYR A 144 -4.10 6.08 21.31
C TYR A 144 -4.61 7.09 22.33
N ASP A 145 -4.11 7.09 23.57
CA ASP A 145 -4.50 8.08 24.58
C ASP A 145 -3.86 9.46 24.33
N LEU A 146 -2.87 9.54 23.43
CA LEU A 146 -2.28 10.80 22.99
C LEU A 146 -3.31 11.74 22.33
N CYS A 147 -4.35 11.17 21.71
CA CYS A 147 -5.48 11.90 21.17
C CYS A 147 -6.75 11.33 21.80
N SER A 148 -7.29 12.05 22.78
CA SER A 148 -8.46 11.63 23.56
C SER A 148 -9.77 11.54 22.76
N ARG A 149 -9.74 11.91 21.47
CA ARG A 149 -10.88 11.84 20.57
C ARG A 149 -11.03 10.40 20.08
N GLN A 150 -12.27 9.90 20.02
CA GLN A 150 -12.55 8.63 19.37
C GLN A 150 -12.82 8.82 17.87
N TRP A 151 -12.55 7.78 17.08
CA TRP A 151 -12.92 7.75 15.68
C TRP A 151 -14.43 7.51 15.52
N THR A 152 -15.03 8.24 14.59
CA THR A 152 -16.46 8.18 14.27
C THR A 152 -16.65 8.06 12.77
N ALA A 153 -17.85 7.67 12.32
CA ALA A 153 -18.14 7.55 10.89
C ALA A 153 -17.99 8.88 10.15
N SER A 154 -18.22 10.01 10.85
CA SER A 154 -18.05 11.36 10.31
C SER A 154 -16.61 11.74 10.00
N ASP A 155 -15.62 10.98 10.51
CA ASP A 155 -14.20 11.17 10.20
C ASP A 155 -13.79 10.60 8.84
N LEU A 156 -14.68 9.82 8.22
CA LEU A 156 -14.41 9.11 6.99
C LEU A 156 -15.25 9.66 5.85
N ASN A 157 -14.60 9.93 4.72
CA ASN A 157 -15.29 10.16 3.47
C ASN A 157 -15.79 8.80 2.93
N PRO A 158 -17.10 8.59 2.77
CA PRO A 158 -17.62 7.26 2.40
C PRO A 158 -17.06 6.73 1.07
N ASN A 159 -16.96 7.59 0.05
CA ASN A 159 -16.52 7.17 -1.28
C ASN A 159 -15.02 6.88 -1.31
N GLU A 160 -14.20 7.77 -0.73
CA GLU A 160 -12.75 7.56 -0.66
C GLU A 160 -12.39 6.35 0.20
N THR A 161 -13.15 6.12 1.27
CA THR A 161 -12.95 4.97 2.17
C THR A 161 -13.24 3.65 1.46
N ILE A 162 -14.41 3.54 0.81
CA ILE A 162 -14.75 2.34 0.04
C ILE A 162 -13.75 2.11 -1.09
N GLN A 163 -13.39 3.16 -1.84
CA GLN A 163 -12.38 3.06 -2.90
C GLN A 163 -11.05 2.53 -2.35
N SER A 164 -10.56 3.09 -1.25
CA SER A 164 -9.30 2.66 -0.62
C SER A 164 -9.38 1.20 -0.16
N LEU A 165 -10.50 0.78 0.45
CA LEU A 165 -10.71 -0.59 0.90
C LEU A 165 -10.71 -1.60 -0.25
N ILE A 166 -11.38 -1.28 -1.35
CA ILE A 166 -11.43 -2.13 -2.54
C ILE A 166 -10.04 -2.23 -3.19
N ILE A 167 -9.34 -1.10 -3.34
CA ILE A 167 -7.98 -1.08 -3.88
C ILE A 167 -7.04 -1.89 -2.98
N ALA A 168 -7.05 -1.68 -1.67
CA ALA A 168 -6.22 -2.41 -0.71
C ALA A 168 -6.45 -3.92 -0.80
N ARG A 169 -7.72 -4.35 -0.85
CA ARG A 169 -8.05 -5.77 -0.98
C ARG A 169 -7.56 -6.37 -2.29
N TYR A 170 -7.83 -5.70 -3.40
CA TYR A 170 -7.38 -6.14 -4.72
C TYR A 170 -5.86 -6.24 -4.77
N GLU A 171 -5.18 -5.22 -4.26
CA GLU A 171 -3.73 -5.12 -4.24
C GLU A 171 -3.10 -6.21 -3.37
N MET A 172 -3.58 -6.41 -2.14
CA MET A 172 -3.08 -7.47 -1.27
C MET A 172 -3.34 -8.86 -1.86
N THR A 173 -4.48 -9.07 -2.55
CA THR A 173 -4.76 -10.33 -3.26
C THR A 173 -3.74 -10.57 -4.38
N PHE A 174 -3.40 -9.54 -5.14
CA PHE A 174 -2.36 -9.62 -6.17
C PHE A 174 -0.99 -9.87 -5.55
N PHE A 175 -0.67 -9.19 -4.45
CA PHE A 175 0.58 -9.35 -3.75
C PHE A 175 0.74 -10.75 -3.15
N SER A 176 -0.34 -11.41 -2.72
CA SER A 176 -0.32 -12.82 -2.32
C SER A 176 0.07 -13.75 -3.46
N LYS A 177 -0.34 -13.47 -4.71
CA LYS A 177 0.12 -14.25 -5.87
C LYS A 177 1.61 -14.05 -6.13
N ILE A 178 2.12 -12.83 -5.91
CA ILE A 178 3.55 -12.53 -6.00
C ILE A 178 4.33 -13.28 -4.92
N ALA A 179 3.83 -13.28 -3.68
CA ALA A 179 4.42 -14.04 -2.60
C ALA A 179 4.47 -15.54 -2.92
N MET A 180 3.41 -16.12 -3.50
CA MET A 180 3.43 -17.51 -3.95
C MET A 180 4.54 -17.80 -4.96
N ILE A 181 4.82 -16.87 -5.88
CA ILE A 181 5.90 -17.01 -6.87
C ILE A 181 7.27 -16.92 -6.18
N TRP A 182 7.46 -15.91 -5.34
CA TRP A 182 8.70 -15.73 -4.57
C TRP A 182 9.00 -16.95 -3.69
N ASN A 183 7.99 -17.46 -2.98
CA ASN A 183 8.13 -18.55 -2.02
C ASN A 183 8.41 -19.92 -2.67
N GLN A 184 8.30 -20.07 -4.00
CA GLN A 184 8.73 -21.31 -4.68
C GLN A 184 10.24 -21.50 -4.62
N THR A 185 11.00 -20.41 -4.65
CA THR A 185 12.45 -20.41 -4.50
C THR A 185 12.84 -19.10 -3.81
N PRO A 186 12.69 -19.03 -2.47
CA PRO A 186 12.98 -17.82 -1.70
C PRO A 186 14.36 -17.26 -2.01
N GLY A 187 14.40 -15.98 -2.39
CA GLY A 187 15.66 -15.27 -2.62
C GLY A 187 16.21 -14.63 -1.35
N GLU A 188 17.42 -14.08 -1.47
CA GLU A 188 18.00 -13.20 -0.45
C GLU A 188 17.16 -11.93 -0.29
N TRP A 189 17.06 -11.42 0.95
CA TRP A 189 16.35 -10.18 1.26
C TRP A 189 16.81 -9.00 0.39
N ASN A 190 18.10 -8.90 0.12
CA ASN A 190 18.69 -7.83 -0.69
C ASN A 190 18.18 -7.79 -2.15
N HIS A 191 17.70 -8.91 -2.68
CA HIS A 191 17.15 -9.00 -4.04
C HIS A 191 15.64 -8.75 -4.10
N PHE A 192 14.97 -8.65 -2.94
CA PHE A 192 13.53 -8.45 -2.88
C PHE A 192 13.05 -7.17 -3.57
N PRO A 193 13.70 -6.00 -3.42
CA PRO A 193 13.23 -4.77 -4.07
C PRO A 193 13.26 -4.86 -5.59
N GLU A 194 14.32 -5.43 -6.17
CA GLU A 194 14.46 -5.63 -7.61
C GLU A 194 13.41 -6.62 -8.16
N PHE A 195 13.10 -7.67 -7.39
CA PHE A 195 12.04 -8.61 -7.73
C PHE A 195 10.67 -7.93 -7.79
N ILE A 196 10.33 -7.11 -6.79
CA ILE A 196 9.08 -6.34 -6.79
C ILE A 196 9.04 -5.35 -7.94
N ASP A 197 10.13 -4.61 -8.15
CA ASP A 197 10.22 -3.61 -9.21
C ASP A 197 9.94 -4.22 -10.59
N ARG A 198 10.58 -5.35 -10.91
CA ARG A 198 10.37 -6.05 -12.18
C ARG A 198 8.90 -6.37 -12.45
N ILE A 199 8.13 -6.73 -11.43
CA ILE A 199 6.72 -7.09 -11.57
C ILE A 199 5.87 -5.84 -11.76
N TYR A 200 6.06 -4.82 -10.91
CA TYR A 200 5.20 -3.63 -10.91
C TYR A 200 5.51 -2.66 -12.06
N SER A 201 6.76 -2.60 -12.53
CA SER A 201 7.14 -1.86 -13.74
C SER A 201 6.46 -2.40 -15.01
N ASN A 202 6.02 -3.67 -15.01
CA ASN A 202 5.34 -4.30 -16.15
C ASN A 202 3.85 -4.56 -15.91
N ARG A 203 3.24 -3.88 -14.92
CA ARG A 203 1.85 -4.12 -14.52
C ARG A 203 0.83 -3.67 -15.56
N ILE A 204 1.16 -2.66 -16.35
CA ILE A 204 0.33 -2.13 -17.43
C ILE A 204 1.04 -2.41 -18.75
N ILE A 205 0.42 -3.24 -19.59
CA ILE A 205 0.91 -3.56 -20.92
C ILE A 205 -0.10 -3.05 -21.96
N SER A 206 0.40 -2.49 -23.06
CA SER A 206 -0.46 -2.17 -24.20
C SER A 206 -0.84 -3.45 -24.93
N GLU A 207 -2.09 -3.57 -25.34
CA GLU A 207 -2.48 -4.65 -26.25
C GLU A 207 -1.67 -4.53 -27.55
N PRO A 208 -1.10 -5.64 -28.07
CA PRO A 208 -0.41 -5.61 -29.34
C PRO A 208 -1.40 -5.22 -30.43
N ARG A 209 -1.08 -4.18 -31.21
CA ARG A 209 -1.87 -3.81 -32.39
C ARG A 209 -1.92 -5.02 -33.33
N GLN A 210 -3.10 -5.59 -33.51
CA GLN A 210 -3.33 -6.56 -34.57
C GLN A 210 -3.11 -5.84 -35.90
N ASN A 211 -2.07 -6.23 -36.65
CA ASN A 211 -1.91 -5.82 -38.03
C ASN A 211 -3.10 -6.35 -38.82
N THR A 212 -4.09 -5.49 -39.07
CA THR A 212 -5.15 -5.79 -40.03
C THR A 212 -4.48 -5.97 -41.40
N PRO A 213 -4.64 -7.11 -42.08
CA PRO A 213 -4.12 -7.27 -43.43
C PRO A 213 -4.80 -6.22 -44.31
N SER A 214 -4.00 -5.32 -44.88
CA SER A 214 -4.48 -4.38 -45.89
C SER A 214 -5.09 -5.18 -47.03
N GLN A 215 -6.41 -5.06 -47.22
CA GLN A 215 -7.05 -5.59 -48.42
C GLN A 215 -6.45 -4.88 -49.63
N SER A 216 -5.61 -5.59 -50.37
CA SER A 216 -5.16 -5.23 -51.69
C SER A 216 -6.38 -5.10 -52.61
N THR A 217 -6.79 -3.87 -52.91
CA THR A 217 -7.80 -3.61 -53.93
C THR A 217 -7.16 -3.83 -55.30
N THR A 218 -7.28 -5.03 -55.84
CA THR A 218 -7.10 -5.26 -57.29
C THR A 218 -8.33 -4.69 -57.99
N VAL A 219 -8.21 -3.48 -58.54
CA VAL A 219 -9.17 -2.95 -59.51
C VAL A 219 -8.87 -3.62 -60.85
N ALA A 220 -9.75 -4.51 -61.29
CA ALA A 220 -9.72 -5.05 -62.64
C ALA A 220 -10.28 -3.99 -63.60
N GLU A 221 -9.44 -3.52 -64.52
CA GLU A 221 -9.85 -2.78 -65.71
C GLU A 221 -10.69 -3.69 -66.61
N ASN A 222 -11.95 -3.34 -66.82
CA ASN A 222 -12.73 -3.80 -67.97
C ASN A 222 -13.07 -2.59 -68.82
N ALA A 223 -12.34 -2.43 -69.92
CA ALA A 223 -12.69 -1.58 -71.05
C ALA A 223 -13.43 -2.42 -72.09
N GLU A 224 -14.58 -1.94 -72.58
CA GLU A 224 -14.94 -1.84 -74.01
C GLU A 224 -16.43 -1.48 -74.25
N PRO A 225 -16.82 -1.00 -75.46
CA PRO A 225 -17.55 0.26 -75.62
C PRO A 225 -19.03 0.10 -76.02
N PHE A 226 -19.83 1.14 -75.79
CA PHE A 226 -21.18 1.25 -76.34
C PHE A 226 -21.24 2.13 -77.59
N ASN A 227 -21.64 1.48 -78.69
CA ASN A 227 -22.04 2.03 -79.98
C ASN A 227 -23.11 3.13 -79.85
N LYS A 228 -22.97 4.20 -80.65
CA LYS A 228 -24.08 5.07 -81.07
C LYS A 228 -24.48 4.70 -82.49
N ALA A 229 -25.72 4.24 -82.65
CA ALA A 229 -26.40 4.19 -83.94
C ALA A 229 -27.07 5.54 -84.20
N ALA A 230 -27.01 5.96 -85.48
CA ALA A 230 -27.85 7.01 -86.06
C ALA A 230 -29.19 6.42 -86.51
#